data_AF-A0A955AWI5-F1
#
_entry.id   AF-A0A955AWI5-F1
#
_cell.length_a   1.000
_cell.length_b   1.000
_cell.length_c   1.000
_cell.angle_alpha   90.00
_cell.angle_beta   90.00
_cell.angle_gamma   90.00
#
_symmetry.space_group_name_H-M   'P 1'
#
loop_
_entity.id
_entity.type
_entity.pdbx_description
1 polymer ?
#
loop_
_entity_poly.entity_id
_entity_poly.type
_entity_poly.pdbx_seq_one_letter_code
_entity_poly.pdbx_strand_id
1 'polypeptide(L)'
;MIRRSRNRSLLGIISLYTSAIVFWPTLACQTVAQDQSTRESESPAEVQWDLLAIPDSWKKSPGGRYASREGHKWFRSVVQPPRDWEGNDLTLFVEAVDDAREVYFNGKLIGSLGTFPPEFRSGLGVSLRFKIPANDVLFGEPNLVALRVYERDARSNFNVAAPVLFGGSQAIRLAGVWQATPGDNLAWAKLSARNKVPVDATYATIISAEEAERTLKQLSDEEGPLSVAESRKRFQIPDDLAIDAVLSEPHIGQPLSIKWDARGRLWVMQYLQYPNPAGLTMVSRDKFLRSVYDKVPPP
;
A
#
# COMPACT_ATOMS: atom_id res chain seq x y z
N MET A 1 -2.96 -15.22 31.12
CA MET A 1 -2.87 -16.68 31.42
C MET A 1 -4.23 -17.30 31.15
N ILE A 2 -4.32 -18.45 30.47
CA ILE A 2 -5.57 -19.14 30.15
C ILE A 2 -5.71 -20.37 31.07
N ARG A 3 -6.83 -20.53 31.80
CA ARG A 3 -7.05 -21.66 32.71
C ARG A 3 -8.38 -22.35 32.45
N ARG A 4 -8.36 -23.68 32.21
CA ARG A 4 -9.54 -24.56 32.03
C ARG A 4 -10.50 -24.52 33.22
N SER A 5 -11.69 -24.05 32.96
CA SER A 5 -12.97 -24.51 33.48
C SER A 5 -13.41 -25.73 32.67
N ARG A 6 -14.46 -26.38 33.15
CA ARG A 6 -14.87 -27.72 32.74
C ARG A 6 -16.28 -27.62 32.20
N ASN A 7 -16.48 -27.92 30.91
CA ASN A 7 -17.60 -28.77 30.45
C ASN A 7 -17.45 -29.20 28.99
N ARG A 8 -17.72 -30.49 28.74
CA ARG A 8 -17.65 -31.17 27.43
C ARG A 8 -19.07 -31.49 26.94
N SER A 9 -19.30 -31.39 25.63
CA SER A 9 -20.13 -32.36 24.87
C SER A 9 -20.00 -32.17 23.35
N LEU A 10 -20.19 -33.28 22.63
CA LEU A 10 -19.72 -33.62 21.28
C LEU A 10 -20.75 -33.39 20.14
N LEU A 11 -20.18 -33.21 18.94
CA LEU A 11 -20.52 -33.70 17.58
C LEU A 11 -21.96 -33.66 17.03
N GLY A 12 -22.06 -33.14 15.79
CA GLY A 12 -23.05 -33.50 14.79
C GLY A 12 -22.40 -33.60 13.40
N ILE A 13 -22.64 -34.71 12.68
CA ILE A 13 -22.24 -34.94 11.29
C ILE A 13 -23.53 -35.06 10.46
N ILE A 14 -23.63 -34.34 9.34
CA ILE A 14 -24.65 -34.55 8.32
C ILE A 14 -23.96 -34.63 6.96
N SER A 15 -24.24 -35.73 6.24
CA SER A 15 -23.79 -36.04 4.89
C SER A 15 -24.77 -35.48 3.86
N LEU A 16 -24.27 -34.94 2.73
CA LEU A 16 -25.07 -34.55 1.57
C LEU A 16 -24.43 -35.10 0.29
N TYR A 17 -25.25 -35.77 -0.51
CA TYR A 17 -24.96 -36.27 -1.86
C TYR A 17 -25.28 -35.19 -2.89
N THR A 18 -24.42 -35.02 -3.91
CA THR A 18 -24.77 -34.29 -5.13
C THR A 18 -24.14 -34.99 -6.35
N SER A 19 -24.98 -35.42 -7.29
CA SER A 19 -24.59 -35.94 -8.60
C SER A 19 -24.42 -34.80 -9.61
N ALA A 20 -23.42 -34.89 -10.49
CA ALA A 20 -23.18 -33.96 -11.59
C ALA A 20 -23.42 -34.65 -12.95
N ILE A 21 -24.13 -33.97 -13.85
CA ILE A 21 -24.33 -34.36 -15.25
C ILE A 21 -23.55 -33.35 -16.10
N VAL A 22 -22.71 -33.85 -17.02
CA VAL A 22 -21.90 -33.04 -17.95
C VAL A 22 -22.47 -33.17 -19.35
N PHE A 23 -22.75 -32.05 -20.00
CA PHE A 23 -23.08 -31.96 -21.42
C PHE A 23 -21.93 -31.25 -22.17
N TRP A 24 -21.53 -31.82 -23.31
CA TRP A 24 -20.59 -31.21 -24.26
C TRP A 24 -21.35 -30.76 -25.51
N PRO A 25 -21.18 -29.52 -26.01
CA PRO A 25 -21.64 -29.16 -27.34
C PRO A 25 -20.51 -29.27 -28.38
N THR A 26 -20.86 -29.84 -29.52
CA THR A 26 -20.06 -30.02 -30.73
C THR A 26 -19.90 -28.68 -31.47
N LEU A 27 -18.66 -28.31 -31.83
CA LEU A 27 -18.37 -27.11 -32.64
C LEU A 27 -18.63 -27.38 -34.13
N ALA A 28 -19.49 -26.58 -34.74
CA ALA A 28 -19.61 -26.46 -36.19
C ALA A 28 -18.88 -25.19 -36.65
N CYS A 29 -17.94 -25.36 -37.57
CA CYS A 29 -17.14 -24.32 -38.20
C CYS A 29 -17.94 -23.70 -39.37
N GLN A 30 -18.11 -22.38 -39.39
CA GLN A 30 -18.56 -21.64 -40.58
C GLN A 30 -17.61 -20.48 -40.84
N THR A 31 -16.98 -20.53 -42.01
CA THR A 31 -16.12 -19.49 -42.58
C THR A 31 -17.01 -18.43 -43.22
N VAL A 32 -16.87 -17.17 -42.81
CA VAL A 32 -17.48 -16.02 -43.50
C VAL A 32 -16.37 -15.06 -43.91
N ALA A 33 -16.23 -14.86 -45.22
CA ALA A 33 -15.42 -13.81 -45.81
C ALA A 33 -16.24 -12.51 -45.85
N GLN A 34 -15.67 -11.38 -45.40
CA GLN A 34 -16.22 -10.05 -45.66
C GLN A 34 -15.11 -9.07 -46.09
N ASP A 35 -15.17 -8.79 -47.39
CA ASP A 35 -15.21 -7.48 -48.05
C ASP A 35 -14.64 -6.25 -47.31
N GLN A 36 -13.70 -5.57 -47.97
CA GLN A 36 -13.10 -4.32 -47.53
C GLN A 36 -13.80 -3.14 -48.21
N SER A 37 -14.55 -2.35 -47.44
CA SER A 37 -14.95 -1.01 -47.87
C SER A 37 -15.08 -0.07 -46.67
N THR A 38 -14.64 1.18 -46.88
CA THR A 38 -14.78 2.38 -46.04
C THR A 38 -14.10 2.37 -44.66
N ARG A 39 -12.85 2.88 -44.61
CA ARG A 39 -12.28 3.48 -43.39
C ARG A 39 -12.74 4.93 -43.30
N GLU A 40 -13.89 5.15 -42.69
CA GLU A 40 -14.17 6.44 -42.05
C GLU A 40 -13.18 6.61 -40.90
N SER A 41 -12.56 7.78 -40.78
CA SER A 41 -11.61 8.09 -39.72
C SER A 41 -12.36 8.18 -38.39
N GLU A 42 -12.41 7.08 -37.65
CA GLU A 42 -12.80 7.07 -36.25
C GLU A 42 -11.88 8.03 -35.47
N SER A 43 -12.47 9.08 -34.88
CA SER A 43 -11.83 9.79 -33.77
C SER A 43 -11.40 8.73 -32.75
N PRO A 44 -10.15 8.75 -32.24
CA PRO A 44 -9.70 7.71 -31.33
C PRO A 44 -10.66 7.63 -30.15
N ALA A 45 -11.23 6.44 -29.93
CA ALA A 45 -12.17 6.17 -28.87
C ALA A 45 -11.64 6.73 -27.54
N GLU A 46 -12.49 7.43 -26.79
CA GLU A 46 -12.08 8.04 -25.53
C GLU A 46 -11.62 6.95 -24.55
N VAL A 47 -10.46 7.15 -23.93
CA VAL A 47 -9.87 6.18 -23.01
C VAL A 47 -10.76 6.04 -21.78
N GLN A 48 -11.23 4.83 -21.50
CA GLN A 48 -12.04 4.55 -20.33
C GLN A 48 -11.18 4.51 -19.04
N TRP A 49 -11.47 5.43 -18.12
CA TRP A 49 -10.89 5.50 -16.78
C TRP A 49 -11.81 4.88 -15.73
N ASP A 50 -11.26 4.04 -14.86
CA ASP A 50 -11.97 3.49 -13.70
C ASP A 50 -11.59 4.27 -12.42
N LEU A 51 -12.43 4.17 -11.40
CA LEU A 51 -12.18 4.75 -10.08
C LEU A 51 -11.75 3.66 -9.11
N LEU A 52 -10.53 3.77 -8.60
CA LEU A 52 -9.91 2.77 -7.74
C LEU A 52 -9.49 3.39 -6.41
N ALA A 53 -9.72 2.66 -5.31
CA ALA A 53 -9.25 3.07 -4.00
C ALA A 53 -7.75 2.75 -3.85
N ILE A 54 -6.94 3.75 -3.51
CA ILE A 54 -5.51 3.67 -3.26
C ILE A 54 -5.27 3.90 -1.76
N PRO A 55 -4.46 3.06 -1.07
CA PRO A 55 -3.55 2.05 -1.64
C PRO A 55 -4.18 0.66 -1.84
N ASP A 56 -5.46 0.46 -1.54
CA ASP A 56 -6.07 -0.87 -1.50
C ASP A 56 -5.98 -1.64 -2.83
N SER A 57 -6.12 -0.95 -3.96
CA SER A 57 -5.98 -1.56 -5.29
C SER A 57 -4.53 -1.94 -5.64
N TRP A 58 -3.54 -1.43 -4.92
CA TRP A 58 -2.15 -1.89 -5.00
C TRP A 58 -1.91 -3.10 -4.10
N LYS A 59 -2.63 -3.19 -2.97
CA LYS A 59 -2.60 -4.39 -2.12
C LYS A 59 -3.21 -5.57 -2.87
N LYS A 60 -4.31 -5.34 -3.59
CA LYS A 60 -5.02 -6.36 -4.36
C LYS A 60 -5.39 -5.81 -5.73
N SER A 61 -4.80 -6.41 -6.78
CA SER A 61 -5.09 -6.03 -8.16
C SER A 61 -6.61 -6.09 -8.42
N PRO A 62 -7.20 -5.05 -9.05
CA PRO A 62 -8.65 -4.91 -9.24
C PRO A 62 -9.27 -5.90 -10.23
N GLY A 63 -8.48 -6.81 -10.82
CA GLY A 63 -8.94 -7.81 -11.79
C GLY A 63 -9.40 -7.19 -13.12
N GLY A 64 -10.22 -7.92 -13.89
CA GLY A 64 -10.79 -7.44 -15.15
C GLY A 64 -9.74 -6.93 -16.14
N ARG A 65 -9.89 -5.67 -16.59
CA ARG A 65 -8.96 -5.01 -17.55
C ARG A 65 -7.54 -4.82 -16.99
N TYR A 66 -7.33 -5.04 -15.69
CA TYR A 66 -6.03 -4.96 -15.02
C TYR A 66 -5.44 -6.35 -14.69
N ALA A 67 -6.08 -7.44 -15.09
CA ALA A 67 -5.68 -8.81 -14.76
C ALA A 67 -4.48 -9.35 -15.57
N SER A 68 -3.84 -8.51 -16.39
CA SER A 68 -2.66 -8.93 -17.15
C SER A 68 -1.51 -9.32 -16.20
N ARG A 69 -0.79 -10.40 -16.54
CA ARG A 69 0.44 -10.80 -15.84
C ARG A 69 1.60 -9.83 -16.10
N GLU A 70 1.53 -9.14 -17.23
CA GLU A 70 2.52 -8.16 -17.66
C GLU A 70 1.83 -6.97 -18.29
N GLY A 71 2.17 -5.74 -17.89
CA GLY A 71 1.66 -4.58 -18.60
C GLY A 71 1.72 -3.27 -17.83
N HIS A 72 1.41 -2.21 -18.58
CA HIS A 72 1.36 -0.84 -18.09
C HIS A 72 -0.01 -0.51 -17.51
N LYS A 73 0.01 0.20 -16.39
CA LYS A 73 -1.16 0.78 -15.73
C LYS A 73 -0.83 2.21 -15.37
N TRP A 74 -1.81 3.09 -15.51
CA TRP A 74 -1.71 4.48 -15.07
C TRP A 74 -2.67 4.72 -13.93
N PHE A 75 -2.19 5.48 -12.95
CA PHE A 75 -2.99 6.01 -11.86
C PHE A 75 -2.80 7.52 -11.83
N ARG A 76 -3.86 8.29 -11.59
CA ARG A 76 -3.74 9.73 -11.38
C ARG A 76 -4.75 10.28 -10.39
N SER A 77 -4.35 11.35 -9.73
CA SER A 77 -5.17 12.14 -8.83
C SER A 77 -4.76 13.61 -8.91
N VAL A 78 -5.55 14.48 -8.29
CA VAL A 78 -5.27 15.89 -8.16
C VAL A 78 -4.95 16.22 -6.71
N VAL A 79 -3.94 17.06 -6.50
CA VAL A 79 -3.61 17.62 -5.18
C VAL A 79 -3.62 19.14 -5.27
N GLN A 80 -4.13 19.81 -4.24
CA GLN A 80 -4.16 21.26 -4.15
C GLN A 80 -3.36 21.71 -2.92
N PRO A 81 -2.03 21.92 -3.06
CA PRO A 81 -1.22 22.50 -2.02
C PRO A 81 -1.73 23.92 -1.70
N PRO A 82 -1.87 24.31 -0.42
CA PRO A 82 -2.33 25.64 -0.07
C PRO A 82 -1.34 26.71 -0.55
N ARG A 83 -1.84 27.93 -0.76
CA ARG A 83 -1.00 29.07 -1.16
C ARG A 83 0.11 29.36 -0.14
N ASP A 84 -0.15 29.10 1.13
CA ASP A 84 0.80 29.35 2.23
C ASP A 84 2.08 28.49 2.16
N TRP A 85 2.11 27.44 1.31
CA TRP A 85 3.33 26.66 1.06
C TRP A 85 4.25 27.29 0.00
N GLU A 86 3.80 28.35 -0.68
CA GLU A 86 4.51 28.99 -1.78
C GLU A 86 5.95 29.36 -1.43
N GLY A 87 6.87 29.14 -2.39
CA GLY A 87 8.31 29.38 -2.22
C GLY A 87 9.09 28.24 -1.57
N ASN A 88 8.43 27.22 -1.04
CA ASN A 88 9.10 26.02 -0.51
C ASN A 88 9.06 24.87 -1.51
N ASP A 89 10.17 24.13 -1.60
CA ASP A 89 10.18 22.87 -2.33
C ASP A 89 9.29 21.85 -1.60
N LEU A 90 8.52 21.08 -2.36
CA LEU A 90 7.69 20.01 -1.83
C LEU A 90 8.38 18.67 -1.97
N THR A 91 7.90 17.67 -1.24
CA THR A 91 8.38 16.29 -1.33
C THR A 91 7.21 15.33 -1.47
N LEU A 92 7.17 14.56 -2.55
CA LEU A 92 6.19 13.49 -2.73
C LEU A 92 6.80 12.16 -2.30
N PHE A 93 6.24 11.56 -1.26
CA PHE A 93 6.51 10.19 -0.87
C PHE A 93 5.65 9.24 -1.71
N VAL A 94 6.28 8.21 -2.28
CA VAL A 94 5.60 7.08 -2.92
C VAL A 94 6.25 5.80 -2.45
N GLU A 95 5.45 4.88 -1.91
CA GLU A 95 5.92 3.57 -1.47
C GLU A 95 6.19 2.67 -2.68
N ALA A 96 7.32 1.97 -2.65
CA ALA A 96 7.59 0.94 -3.64
C ALA A 96 6.72 -0.29 -3.42
N VAL A 97 6.21 -0.83 -4.52
CA VAL A 97 5.46 -2.08 -4.57
C VAL A 97 6.28 -3.08 -5.40
N ASP A 98 5.83 -4.33 -5.51
CA ASP A 98 6.50 -5.35 -6.32
C ASP A 98 6.27 -5.14 -7.82
N ASP A 99 6.59 -3.94 -8.30
CA ASP A 99 6.40 -3.41 -9.65
C ASP A 99 7.46 -2.33 -9.93
N ALA A 100 7.51 -1.84 -11.17
CA ALA A 100 8.28 -0.65 -11.52
C ALA A 100 7.33 0.54 -11.66
N ARG A 101 7.73 1.73 -11.16
CA ARG A 101 6.91 2.93 -11.20
C ARG A 101 7.70 4.16 -11.64
N GLU A 102 7.12 4.98 -12.49
CA GLU A 102 7.56 6.33 -12.77
C GLU A 102 6.55 7.32 -12.18
N VAL A 103 7.06 8.35 -11.50
CA VAL A 103 6.26 9.32 -10.76
C VAL A 103 6.31 10.66 -11.49
N TYR A 104 5.14 11.18 -11.84
CA TYR A 104 4.98 12.43 -12.55
C TYR A 104 4.23 13.46 -11.71
N PHE A 105 4.69 14.71 -11.78
CA PHE A 105 4.01 15.87 -11.22
C PHE A 105 3.81 16.90 -12.33
N ASN A 106 2.56 17.28 -12.61
CA ASN A 106 2.20 18.21 -13.68
C ASN A 106 2.76 17.84 -15.08
N GLY A 107 3.04 16.56 -15.31
CA GLY A 107 3.61 16.03 -16.56
C GLY A 107 5.13 15.93 -16.58
N LYS A 108 5.81 16.44 -15.56
CA LYS A 108 7.25 16.29 -15.38
C LYS A 108 7.55 15.00 -14.62
N LEU A 109 8.44 14.17 -15.13
CA LEU A 109 8.98 13.01 -14.41
C LEU A 109 9.83 13.53 -13.24
N ILE A 110 9.45 13.19 -12.00
CA ILE A 110 10.17 13.58 -10.78
C ILE A 110 10.99 12.44 -10.18
N GLY A 111 10.77 11.20 -10.64
CA GLY A 111 11.62 10.06 -10.32
C GLY A 111 10.99 8.72 -10.65
N SER A 112 11.72 7.65 -10.35
CA SER A 112 11.30 6.27 -10.60
C SER A 112 11.64 5.34 -9.43
N LEU A 113 10.89 4.25 -9.33
CA LEU A 113 11.08 3.13 -8.43
C LEU A 113 11.25 1.88 -9.30
N GLY A 114 12.44 1.28 -9.30
CA GLY A 114 12.76 0.19 -10.22
C GLY A 114 13.03 0.68 -11.64
N THR A 115 13.00 -0.24 -12.60
CA THR A 115 13.26 0.02 -14.02
C THR A 115 12.22 -0.68 -14.89
N PHE A 116 11.81 -0.01 -15.96
CA PHE A 116 10.85 -0.53 -16.95
C PHE A 116 11.57 -1.47 -17.94
N PRO A 117 10.83 -2.27 -18.73
CA PRO A 117 11.42 -3.08 -19.80
C PRO A 117 12.29 -2.26 -20.76
N PRO A 118 13.29 -2.90 -21.41
CA PRO A 118 13.60 -4.34 -21.38
C PRO A 118 14.31 -4.80 -20.09
N GLU A 119 15.01 -3.91 -19.40
CA GLU A 119 15.76 -4.19 -18.18
C GLU A 119 14.87 -4.09 -16.93
N PHE A 120 13.72 -4.79 -16.93
CA PHE A 120 12.76 -4.66 -15.84
C PHE A 120 13.37 -5.07 -14.49
N ARG A 121 13.19 -4.20 -13.51
CA ARG A 121 13.49 -4.47 -12.10
C ARG A 121 12.39 -3.87 -11.24
N SER A 122 11.85 -4.70 -10.34
CA SER A 122 10.95 -4.27 -9.28
C SER A 122 11.62 -3.20 -8.40
N GLY A 123 10.88 -2.14 -8.08
CA GLY A 123 11.30 -1.08 -7.16
C GLY A 123 11.27 -1.51 -5.69
N LEU A 124 10.79 -2.71 -5.40
CA LEU A 124 10.62 -3.24 -4.05
C LEU A 124 11.92 -3.13 -3.22
N GLY A 125 11.77 -2.71 -1.96
CA GLY A 125 12.87 -2.55 -1.01
C GLY A 125 13.43 -1.13 -0.90
N VAL A 126 12.96 -0.19 -1.73
CA VAL A 126 13.38 1.21 -1.68
C VAL A 126 12.15 2.13 -1.78
N SER A 127 11.68 2.69 -0.66
CA SER A 127 10.70 3.79 -0.70
C SER A 127 11.45 5.11 -0.87
N LEU A 128 11.02 5.94 -1.83
CA LEU A 128 11.70 7.20 -2.13
C LEU A 128 10.80 8.41 -1.87
N ARG A 129 11.49 9.52 -1.59
CA ARG A 129 10.94 10.86 -1.50
C ARG A 129 11.42 11.62 -2.72
N PHE A 130 10.48 12.07 -3.54
CA PHE A 130 10.76 12.81 -4.76
C PHE A 130 10.62 14.30 -4.50
N LYS A 131 11.71 15.03 -4.67
CA LYS A 131 11.72 16.49 -4.55
C LYS A 131 10.95 17.10 -5.71
N ILE A 132 10.07 18.05 -5.40
CA ILE A 132 9.32 18.85 -6.38
C ILE A 132 9.73 20.31 -6.16
N PRO A 133 10.54 20.90 -7.07
CA PRO A 133 10.90 22.31 -7.01
C PRO A 133 9.67 23.21 -6.94
N ALA A 134 9.71 24.26 -6.12
CA ALA A 134 8.59 25.20 -5.95
C ALA A 134 8.05 25.76 -7.30
N ASN A 135 8.94 25.99 -8.27
CA ASN A 135 8.59 26.50 -9.60
C ASN A 135 7.74 25.54 -10.44
N ASP A 136 7.72 24.24 -10.10
CA ASP A 136 6.91 23.24 -10.79
C ASP A 136 5.50 23.09 -10.16
N VAL A 137 5.22 23.81 -9.05
CA VAL A 137 3.99 23.71 -8.27
C VAL A 137 3.08 24.92 -8.51
N LEU A 138 1.80 24.65 -8.73
CA LEU A 138 0.75 25.66 -8.75
C LEU A 138 0.14 25.78 -7.35
N PHE A 139 0.73 26.62 -6.50
CA PHE A 139 0.25 26.81 -5.13
C PHE A 139 -1.15 27.46 -5.10
N GLY A 140 -2.03 26.94 -4.26
CA GLY A 140 -3.45 27.35 -4.19
C GLY A 140 -4.32 26.76 -5.29
N GLU A 141 -3.75 26.05 -6.26
CA GLU A 141 -4.43 25.55 -7.46
C GLU A 141 -4.31 24.02 -7.61
N PRO A 142 -5.19 23.38 -8.40
CA PRO A 142 -5.09 21.96 -8.74
C PRO A 142 -3.79 21.58 -9.48
N ASN A 143 -3.04 20.64 -8.91
CA ASN A 143 -1.86 20.01 -9.51
C ASN A 143 -2.16 18.54 -9.80
N LEU A 144 -1.58 17.99 -10.88
CA LEU A 144 -1.76 16.59 -11.24
C LEU A 144 -0.61 15.74 -10.69
N VAL A 145 -0.95 14.66 -9.98
CA VAL A 145 -0.03 13.58 -9.64
C VAL A 145 -0.40 12.37 -10.48
N ALA A 146 0.56 11.82 -11.22
CA ALA A 146 0.35 10.63 -12.03
C ALA A 146 1.45 9.59 -11.80
N LEU A 147 1.06 8.33 -11.74
CA LEU A 147 1.95 7.19 -11.62
C LEU A 147 1.77 6.33 -12.86
N ARG A 148 2.86 6.12 -13.58
CA ARG A 148 2.95 5.08 -14.60
C ARG A 148 3.56 3.86 -13.93
N VAL A 149 2.87 2.74 -14.00
CA VAL A 149 3.25 1.50 -13.31
C VAL A 149 3.40 0.41 -14.36
N TYR A 150 4.46 -0.37 -14.25
CA TYR A 150 4.65 -1.58 -15.01
C TYR A 150 4.79 -2.76 -14.05
N GLU A 151 3.90 -3.72 -14.20
CA GLU A 151 3.90 -4.97 -13.43
C GLU A 151 4.37 -6.12 -14.32
N ARG A 152 5.16 -7.03 -13.76
CA ARG A 152 5.49 -8.33 -14.35
C ARG A 152 5.50 -9.38 -13.25
N ASP A 153 4.52 -10.28 -13.29
CA ASP A 153 4.30 -11.33 -12.28
C ASP A 153 4.32 -10.78 -10.83
N ALA A 154 3.77 -9.57 -10.65
CA ALA A 154 3.78 -8.86 -9.39
C ALA A 154 3.04 -9.63 -8.29
N ARG A 155 3.64 -9.70 -7.10
CA ARG A 155 2.96 -10.25 -5.92
C ARG A 155 1.96 -9.24 -5.35
N SER A 156 0.96 -9.76 -4.66
CA SER A 156 -0.07 -8.97 -3.97
C SER A 156 -0.01 -9.17 -2.45
N ASN A 157 -0.90 -8.49 -1.72
CA ASN A 157 -1.05 -8.52 -0.26
C ASN A 157 0.12 -7.86 0.51
N PHE A 158 0.80 -6.89 -0.10
CA PHE A 158 1.71 -6.02 0.63
C PHE A 158 0.94 -4.97 1.42
N ASN A 159 1.39 -4.64 2.63
CA ASN A 159 0.93 -3.43 3.30
C ASN A 159 1.67 -2.23 2.69
N VAL A 160 0.94 -1.45 1.87
CA VAL A 160 1.49 -0.34 1.08
C VAL A 160 0.84 0.96 1.55
N ALA A 161 1.66 2.01 1.68
CA ALA A 161 1.21 3.36 1.99
C ALA A 161 0.68 4.06 0.74
N ALA A 162 -0.34 4.90 0.90
CA ALA A 162 -0.72 5.85 -0.15
C ALA A 162 0.36 6.91 -0.36
N PRO A 163 0.41 7.59 -1.52
CA PRO A 163 1.28 8.73 -1.70
C PRO A 163 0.96 9.85 -0.71
N VAL A 164 1.99 10.57 -0.28
CA VAL A 164 1.86 11.72 0.64
C VAL A 164 2.72 12.87 0.15
N LEU A 165 2.11 14.05 -0.02
CA LEU A 165 2.81 15.27 -0.39
C LEU A 165 3.15 16.06 0.88
N PHE A 166 4.42 16.33 1.12
CA PHE A 166 4.92 17.08 2.25
C PHE A 166 5.32 18.51 1.83
N GLY A 167 4.93 19.48 2.65
CA GLY A 167 5.30 20.89 2.57
C GLY A 167 5.65 21.43 3.95
N GLY A 168 6.94 21.47 4.28
CA GLY A 168 7.40 21.88 5.61
C GLY A 168 6.90 20.96 6.73
N SER A 169 6.21 21.54 7.72
CA SER A 169 5.62 20.82 8.86
C SER A 169 4.23 20.26 8.59
N GLN A 170 3.73 20.37 7.36
CA GLN A 170 2.41 19.94 6.94
C GLN A 170 2.49 18.93 5.79
N ALA A 171 1.41 18.18 5.61
CA ALA A 171 1.29 17.20 4.55
C ALA A 171 -0.15 17.05 4.05
N ILE A 172 -0.30 16.55 2.82
CA ILE A 172 -1.57 16.10 2.25
C ILE A 172 -1.41 14.63 1.92
N ARG A 173 -2.31 13.78 2.45
CA ARG A 173 -2.36 12.35 2.14
C ARG A 173 -3.29 12.10 0.97
N LEU A 174 -2.81 11.36 -0.04
CA LEU A 174 -3.54 11.08 -1.27
C LEU A 174 -4.16 9.67 -1.21
N ALA A 175 -4.71 9.29 -0.06
CA ALA A 175 -5.38 8.00 0.14
C ALA A 175 -6.87 8.14 -0.18
N GLY A 176 -7.43 7.24 -0.98
CA GLY A 176 -8.81 7.31 -1.44
C GLY A 176 -8.93 7.03 -2.93
N VAL A 177 -9.87 7.71 -3.59
CA VAL A 177 -10.19 7.46 -4.99
C VAL A 177 -9.11 8.04 -5.93
N TRP A 178 -8.67 7.22 -6.88
CA TRP A 178 -7.81 7.63 -7.99
C TRP A 178 -8.43 7.17 -9.30
N GLN A 179 -8.17 7.93 -10.36
CA GLN A 179 -8.44 7.45 -11.71
C GLN A 179 -7.37 6.44 -12.12
N ALA A 180 -7.78 5.32 -12.72
CA ALA A 180 -6.89 4.32 -13.26
C ALA A 180 -7.28 3.88 -14.68
N THR A 181 -6.29 3.46 -15.47
CA THR A 181 -6.49 2.81 -16.77
C THR A 181 -5.32 1.90 -17.10
N PRO A 182 -5.54 0.73 -17.74
CA PRO A 182 -4.45 0.00 -18.38
C PRO A 182 -3.98 0.74 -19.65
N GLY A 183 -2.78 0.40 -20.11
CA GLY A 183 -2.17 0.96 -21.31
C GLY A 183 -0.99 1.88 -21.01
N ASP A 184 -0.37 2.40 -22.05
CA ASP A 184 0.89 3.14 -21.91
C ASP A 184 0.91 4.42 -22.75
N ASN A 185 0.48 5.54 -22.17
CA ASN A 185 0.45 6.82 -22.87
C ASN A 185 0.88 7.98 -21.95
N LEU A 186 2.06 8.53 -22.22
CA LEU A 186 2.65 9.65 -21.47
C LEU A 186 1.80 10.92 -21.48
N ALA A 187 0.89 11.11 -22.46
CA ALA A 187 0.00 12.26 -22.47
C ALA A 187 -0.94 12.29 -21.25
N TRP A 188 -1.19 11.16 -20.61
CA TRP A 188 -2.03 11.08 -19.41
C TRP A 188 -1.39 11.70 -18.17
N ALA A 189 -0.07 11.95 -18.18
CA ALA A 189 0.65 12.66 -17.14
C ALA A 189 0.55 14.19 -17.25
N LYS A 190 0.16 14.72 -18.42
CA LYS A 190 0.22 16.17 -18.68
C LYS A 190 -0.71 16.94 -17.75
N LEU A 191 -0.26 18.12 -17.31
CA LEU A 191 -1.04 19.02 -16.45
C LEU A 191 -2.50 19.24 -16.90
N SER A 192 -2.75 19.34 -18.21
CA SER A 192 -4.09 19.52 -18.77
C SER A 192 -5.07 18.39 -18.43
N ALA A 193 -4.58 17.20 -18.11
CA ALA A 193 -5.41 16.06 -17.70
C ALA A 193 -6.07 16.26 -16.33
N ARG A 194 -5.59 17.18 -15.48
CA ARG A 194 -6.19 17.48 -14.16
C ARG A 194 -7.68 17.84 -14.26
N ASN A 195 -8.07 18.51 -15.35
CA ASN A 195 -9.45 18.96 -15.56
C ASN A 195 -10.40 17.79 -15.88
N LYS A 196 -9.87 16.60 -16.16
CA LYS A 196 -10.62 15.37 -16.40
C LYS A 196 -10.63 14.43 -15.19
N VAL A 197 -9.96 14.79 -14.10
CA VAL A 197 -9.96 14.03 -12.85
C VAL A 197 -11.18 14.47 -12.03
N PRO A 198 -11.99 13.53 -11.51
CA PRO A 198 -13.17 13.88 -10.72
C PRO A 198 -12.78 14.51 -9.37
N VAL A 199 -13.71 15.27 -8.80
CA VAL A 199 -13.54 15.92 -7.49
C VAL A 199 -13.23 14.89 -6.39
N ASP A 200 -13.82 13.70 -6.46
CA ASP A 200 -13.56 12.61 -5.49
C ASP A 200 -12.09 12.13 -5.48
N ALA A 201 -11.34 12.39 -6.56
CA ALA A 201 -9.91 12.11 -6.67
C ALA A 201 -9.05 13.39 -6.51
N THR A 202 -9.58 14.40 -5.82
CA THR A 202 -8.89 15.66 -5.49
C THR A 202 -8.61 15.76 -3.99
N TYR A 203 -7.38 16.09 -3.63
CA TYR A 203 -6.89 16.09 -2.24
C TYR A 203 -6.38 17.47 -1.82
N ALA A 204 -6.95 18.01 -0.75
CA ALA A 204 -6.54 19.30 -0.17
C ALA A 204 -6.48 19.30 1.37
N THR A 205 -6.87 18.21 2.02
CA THR A 205 -6.89 18.11 3.49
C THR A 205 -5.48 18.10 4.05
N ILE A 206 -5.19 19.08 4.89
CA ILE A 206 -3.89 19.25 5.53
C ILE A 206 -3.86 18.50 6.86
N ILE A 207 -2.80 17.73 7.06
CA ILE A 207 -2.42 17.11 8.34
C ILE A 207 -1.01 17.57 8.73
N SER A 208 -0.60 17.32 9.98
CA SER A 208 0.80 17.55 10.36
C SER A 208 1.72 16.54 9.65
N ALA A 209 2.92 16.98 9.28
CA ALA A 209 3.92 16.10 8.69
C ALA A 209 4.26 14.95 9.64
N GLU A 210 4.39 15.21 10.95
CA GLU A 210 4.67 14.18 11.96
C GLU A 210 3.59 13.11 12.03
N GLU A 211 2.32 13.50 12.00
CA GLU A 211 1.20 12.55 11.94
C GLU A 211 1.22 11.75 10.64
N ALA A 212 1.50 12.43 9.51
CA ALA A 212 1.60 11.77 8.22
C ALA A 212 2.70 10.69 8.23
N GLU A 213 3.87 10.98 8.80
CA GLU A 213 5.00 10.04 8.98
C GLU A 213 4.59 8.85 9.85
N ARG A 214 4.03 9.12 11.03
CA ARG A 214 3.66 8.08 12.01
C ARG A 214 2.65 7.10 11.43
N THR A 215 1.78 7.57 10.55
CA THR A 215 0.64 6.80 10.04
C THR A 215 0.84 6.33 8.59
N LEU A 216 2.04 6.45 8.00
CA LEU A 216 2.29 6.12 6.57
C LEU A 216 1.77 4.72 6.20
N LYS A 217 2.11 3.72 7.02
CA LYS A 217 1.79 2.31 6.81
C LYS A 217 0.75 1.76 7.78
N GLN A 218 0.10 2.63 8.55
CA GLN A 218 -0.98 2.21 9.44
C GLN A 218 -2.14 1.70 8.57
N LEU A 219 -2.63 0.50 8.90
CA LEU A 219 -3.81 -0.03 8.22
C LEU A 219 -5.04 0.80 8.60
N SER A 220 -6.03 0.91 7.71
CA SER A 220 -7.26 1.67 7.96
C SER A 220 -8.00 1.23 9.24
N ASP A 221 -7.85 -0.04 9.59
CA ASP A 221 -8.55 -0.69 10.71
C ASP A 221 -7.61 -0.92 11.92
N GLU A 222 -6.37 -0.40 11.86
CA GLU A 222 -5.44 -0.48 12.98
C GLU A 222 -5.71 0.64 13.97
N GLU A 223 -6.28 0.29 15.11
CA GLU A 223 -6.54 1.23 16.23
C GLU A 223 -5.28 1.49 17.08
N GLY A 224 -4.11 1.03 16.63
CA GLY A 224 -2.85 1.15 17.35
C GLY A 224 -2.78 0.25 18.59
N PRO A 225 -1.75 0.44 19.44
CA PRO A 225 -1.61 -0.31 20.68
C PRO A 225 -2.72 0.07 21.67
N LEU A 226 -3.43 -0.94 22.18
CA LEU A 226 -4.50 -0.76 23.15
C LEU A 226 -3.98 -0.87 24.58
N SER A 227 -4.67 -0.23 25.53
CA SER A 227 -4.41 -0.51 26.95
C SER A 227 -4.71 -1.98 27.28
N VAL A 228 -4.10 -2.50 28.35
CA VAL A 228 -4.37 -3.87 28.84
C VAL A 228 -5.87 -4.10 29.07
N ALA A 229 -6.57 -3.09 29.62
CA ALA A 229 -8.00 -3.18 29.90
C ALA A 229 -8.85 -3.25 28.62
N GLU A 230 -8.52 -2.47 27.59
CA GLU A 230 -9.22 -2.49 26.31
C GLU A 230 -8.92 -3.74 25.50
N SER A 231 -7.65 -4.18 25.48
CA SER A 231 -7.26 -5.44 24.87
C SER A 231 -8.01 -6.62 25.50
N ARG A 232 -8.13 -6.65 26.84
CA ARG A 232 -8.86 -7.70 27.56
C ARG A 232 -10.32 -7.85 27.10
N LYS A 233 -11.01 -6.74 26.79
CA LYS A 233 -12.40 -6.75 26.31
C LYS A 233 -12.56 -7.40 24.92
N ARG A 234 -11.49 -7.52 24.14
CA ARG A 234 -11.51 -8.09 22.79
C ARG A 234 -11.22 -9.58 22.73
N PHE A 235 -10.76 -10.18 23.83
CA PHE A 235 -10.57 -11.62 23.88
C PHE A 235 -11.93 -12.32 23.88
N GLN A 236 -12.12 -13.22 22.93
CA GLN A 236 -13.19 -14.21 23.01
C GLN A 236 -12.68 -15.33 23.91
N ILE A 237 -13.30 -15.48 25.08
CA ILE A 237 -12.90 -16.45 26.09
C ILE A 237 -14.06 -17.43 26.22
N PRO A 238 -13.83 -18.74 26.00
CA PRO A 238 -14.80 -19.76 26.38
C PRO A 238 -15.29 -19.57 27.81
N ASP A 239 -16.56 -19.88 28.09
CA ASP A 239 -17.12 -19.84 29.46
C ASP A 239 -16.31 -20.68 30.43
N ASP A 240 -15.59 -21.65 29.85
CA ASP A 240 -14.68 -22.51 30.54
C ASP A 240 -13.25 -21.95 30.63
N LEU A 241 -12.98 -20.66 30.49
CA LEU A 241 -11.63 -20.12 30.66
C LEU A 241 -11.66 -18.74 31.33
N ALA A 242 -10.56 -18.38 32.00
CA ALA A 242 -10.32 -17.02 32.46
C ALA A 242 -9.00 -16.49 31.88
N ILE A 243 -8.93 -15.18 31.63
CA ILE A 243 -7.71 -14.47 31.24
C ILE A 243 -7.32 -13.42 32.27
N ASP A 244 -6.07 -13.50 32.73
CA ASP A 244 -5.43 -12.49 33.57
C ASP A 244 -4.20 -11.90 32.90
N ALA A 245 -4.06 -10.58 33.00
CA ALA A 245 -2.85 -9.86 32.64
C ALA A 245 -1.80 -10.05 33.74
N VAL A 246 -0.64 -10.58 33.37
CA VAL A 246 0.45 -10.90 34.31
C VAL A 246 1.59 -9.88 34.22
N LEU A 247 1.85 -9.36 33.02
CA LEU A 247 2.93 -8.42 32.75
C LEU A 247 2.56 -7.61 31.49
N SER A 248 2.83 -6.31 31.47
CA SER A 248 2.56 -5.41 30.34
C SER A 248 3.62 -4.31 30.24
N GLU A 249 3.68 -3.65 29.09
CA GLU A 249 4.44 -2.41 28.94
C GLU A 249 4.05 -1.40 30.05
N PRO A 250 5.01 -0.60 30.55
CA PRO A 250 6.42 -0.53 30.13
C PRO A 250 7.36 -1.57 30.78
N HIS A 251 6.84 -2.49 31.61
CA HIS A 251 7.67 -3.43 32.39
C HIS A 251 8.27 -4.57 31.57
N ILE A 252 7.71 -4.85 30.39
CA ILE A 252 8.15 -5.85 29.42
C ILE A 252 8.14 -5.23 28.03
N GLY A 253 9.14 -5.55 27.21
CA GLY A 253 9.22 -5.15 25.81
C GLY A 253 9.01 -6.34 24.88
N GLN A 254 9.83 -6.47 23.84
CA GLN A 254 9.76 -7.54 22.84
C GLN A 254 10.17 -8.90 23.44
N PRO A 255 9.23 -9.75 23.90
CA PRO A 255 9.58 -10.98 24.58
C PRO A 255 9.91 -12.08 23.58
N LEU A 256 10.96 -12.84 23.88
CA LEU A 256 11.46 -13.95 23.05
C LEU A 256 11.19 -15.31 23.68
N SER A 257 11.32 -15.38 25.00
CA SER A 257 11.09 -16.62 25.74
C SER A 257 10.47 -16.30 27.08
N ILE A 258 9.45 -17.07 27.44
CA ILE A 258 8.71 -16.92 28.70
C ILE A 258 8.65 -18.31 29.32
N LYS A 259 9.14 -18.45 30.56
CA LYS A 259 9.13 -19.73 31.29
C LYS A 259 8.72 -19.53 32.74
N TRP A 260 8.00 -20.50 33.27
CA TRP A 260 7.75 -20.60 34.71
C TRP A 260 8.69 -21.64 35.29
N ASP A 261 9.31 -21.34 36.42
CA ASP A 261 10.02 -22.36 37.18
C ASP A 261 9.08 -23.08 38.17
N ALA A 262 9.58 -24.16 38.79
CA ALA A 262 8.82 -24.96 39.75
C ALA A 262 8.40 -24.18 41.02
N ARG A 263 8.95 -22.98 41.24
CA ARG A 263 8.59 -22.08 42.36
C ARG A 263 7.53 -21.06 41.96
N GLY A 264 7.01 -21.13 40.72
CA GLY A 264 6.03 -20.19 40.22
C GLY A 264 6.60 -18.82 39.89
N ARG A 265 7.91 -18.68 39.60
CA ARG A 265 8.48 -17.43 39.11
C ARG A 265 8.44 -17.38 37.58
N LEU A 266 8.12 -16.21 37.04
CA LEU A 266 8.14 -15.94 35.60
C LEU A 266 9.52 -15.43 35.17
N TRP A 267 10.15 -16.15 34.26
CA TRP A 267 11.40 -15.76 33.61
C TRP A 267 11.08 -15.29 32.19
N VAL A 268 11.49 -14.08 31.86
CA VAL A 268 11.31 -13.49 30.52
C VAL A 268 12.67 -13.13 29.94
N MET A 269 12.94 -13.61 28.74
CA MET A 269 14.01 -13.11 27.88
C MET A 269 13.37 -12.16 26.87
N GLN A 270 13.87 -10.94 26.75
CA GLN A 270 13.33 -9.92 25.85
C GLN A 270 14.44 -9.18 25.10
N TYR A 271 14.12 -8.65 23.92
CA TYR A 271 14.92 -7.61 23.32
C TYR A 271 14.46 -6.24 23.83
N LEU A 272 15.43 -5.41 24.22
CA LEU A 272 15.20 -4.01 24.53
C LEU A 272 15.39 -3.10 23.31
N GLN A 273 16.14 -3.57 22.32
CA GLN A 273 16.81 -2.73 21.34
C GLN A 273 16.90 -3.38 19.94
N TYR A 274 16.15 -4.46 19.70
CA TYR A 274 16.11 -5.10 18.38
C TYR A 274 14.89 -4.60 17.59
N PRO A 275 14.96 -4.44 16.26
CA PRO A 275 16.16 -4.45 15.43
C PRO A 275 16.97 -3.15 15.50
N ASN A 276 16.50 -2.10 16.17
CA ASN A 276 17.10 -0.76 16.17
C ASN A 276 17.76 -0.42 17.52
N PRO A 277 19.09 -0.53 17.63
CA PRO A 277 19.80 -0.23 18.87
C PRO A 277 19.62 1.24 19.28
N ALA A 278 19.46 1.48 20.58
CA ALA A 278 19.20 2.84 21.07
C ALA A 278 20.37 3.77 20.74
N GLY A 279 20.04 4.96 20.25
CA GLY A 279 21.02 5.99 19.90
C GLY A 279 21.74 5.76 18.57
N LEU A 280 21.46 4.68 17.84
CA LEU A 280 21.96 4.47 16.47
C LEU A 280 20.88 4.79 15.43
N THR A 281 21.28 5.33 14.30
CA THR A 281 20.42 5.50 13.13
C THR A 281 20.86 4.51 12.05
N MET A 282 19.95 3.66 11.59
CA MET A 282 20.23 2.75 10.48
C MET A 282 20.37 3.57 9.19
N VAL A 283 21.53 3.49 8.57
CA VAL A 283 21.87 4.24 7.35
C VAL A 283 21.53 3.43 6.10
N SER A 284 21.84 2.13 6.11
CA SER A 284 21.60 1.26 4.95
C SER A 284 21.57 -0.22 5.34
N ARG A 285 21.38 -1.07 4.33
CA ARG A 285 21.66 -2.50 4.43
C ARG A 285 22.70 -2.87 3.39
N ASP A 286 23.64 -3.73 3.78
CA ASP A 286 24.60 -4.27 2.82
C ASP A 286 23.96 -5.33 1.91
N LYS A 287 24.76 -5.89 0.99
CA LYS A 287 24.32 -6.93 0.05
C LYS A 287 23.79 -8.21 0.72
N PHE A 288 24.04 -8.40 2.02
CA PHE A 288 23.57 -9.54 2.81
C PHE A 288 22.45 -9.13 3.78
N LEU A 289 21.82 -7.98 3.57
CA LEU A 289 20.73 -7.43 4.39
C LEU A 289 21.12 -7.12 5.84
N ARG A 290 22.42 -6.99 6.14
CA ARG A 290 22.88 -6.57 7.46
C ARG A 290 22.73 -5.06 7.59
N SER A 291 22.09 -4.61 8.67
CA SER A 291 21.94 -3.19 8.98
C SER A 291 23.31 -2.54 9.17
N VAL A 292 23.52 -1.41 8.49
CA VAL A 292 24.68 -0.51 8.65
C VAL A 292 24.19 0.71 9.42
N TYR A 293 24.88 1.08 10.50
CA TYR A 293 24.52 2.20 11.36
C TYR A 293 25.48 3.38 11.18
N ASP A 294 25.03 4.56 11.58
CA ASP A 294 25.77 5.84 11.54
C ASP A 294 27.06 5.79 12.37
N LYS A 295 27.07 4.97 13.42
CA LYS A 295 28.23 4.75 14.29
C LYS A 295 28.25 3.33 14.84
N VAL A 296 29.43 2.91 15.26
CA VAL A 296 29.59 1.66 16.01
C VAL A 296 29.05 1.90 17.43
N PRO A 297 28.13 1.06 17.93
CA PRO A 297 27.69 1.17 19.32
C PRO A 297 28.88 1.01 20.27
N PRO A 298 28.92 1.75 21.38
CA PRO A 298 29.92 1.51 22.42
C PRO A 298 29.82 0.05 22.92
N PRO A 299 30.95 -0.57 23.31
CA PRO A 299 30.99 -1.94 23.77
C PRO A 299 30.14 -2.19 25.02
#